data_AF-A0A1K0F901-F1
#
_entry.id   AF-A0A1K0F901-F1
#
_cell.length_a   1.000
_cell.length_b   1.000
_cell.length_c   1.000
_cell.angle_alpha   90.00
_cell.angle_beta   90.00
_cell.angle_gamma   90.00
#
_symmetry.space_group_name_H-M   'P 1'
#
loop_
_entity.id
_entity.type
_entity.pdbx_description
1 polymer ?
#
loop_
_entity_poly.entity_id
_entity_poly.type
_entity_poly.pdbx_seq_one_letter_code
_entity_poly.pdbx_strand_id
1 'polypeptide(L)'
;MAIAAGVMALAAGGTQAAASPAAVAGSSNSAAIDVVHGPLNLILPGVEVGNPTGGLASADTVTAFHGFSTFRSIRIESQGFDLEGRIQGRLRTHNFESLWQVYNLPSSSGWSAWVFKFKQDTSQSVLKETFHREELIDVNIDISFRVSAAALRNVSTLRVGFETLRLELDGETKDFTVVNGASGGARDQNGNEVPVEFEPV
;
A
#
# COMPACT_ATOMS: atom_id res chain seq x y z
N MET A 1 22.15 -71.61 54.19
CA MET A 1 20.71 -71.56 53.85
C MET A 1 20.21 -70.17 54.16
N ALA A 2 19.18 -69.74 53.42
CA ALA A 2 18.49 -68.44 53.40
C ALA A 2 19.02 -67.41 52.38
N ILE A 3 18.08 -67.02 51.52
CA ILE A 3 18.10 -66.16 50.34
C ILE A 3 17.50 -64.80 50.75
N ALA A 4 17.98 -63.69 50.19
CA ALA A 4 17.12 -62.51 49.95
C ALA A 4 17.72 -61.62 48.86
N ALA A 5 16.85 -61.14 47.98
CA ALA A 5 17.12 -60.51 46.69
C ALA A 5 16.74 -59.01 46.68
N GLY A 6 17.18 -58.32 45.62
CA GLY A 6 16.62 -57.06 45.11
C GLY A 6 17.40 -55.80 45.53
N VAL A 7 17.66 -54.79 44.69
CA VAL A 7 17.13 -54.41 43.37
C VAL A 7 18.20 -53.59 42.64
N MET A 8 18.29 -53.75 41.31
CA MET A 8 19.14 -52.97 40.40
C MET A 8 18.62 -51.54 40.19
N ALA A 9 19.54 -50.57 40.07
CA ALA A 9 19.34 -49.39 39.22
C ALA A 9 20.66 -49.02 38.53
N LEU A 10 20.54 -48.75 37.24
CA LEU A 10 21.55 -48.83 36.18
C LEU A 10 22.49 -47.62 36.13
N ALA A 11 23.73 -47.89 35.71
CA ALA A 11 24.88 -47.00 35.68
C ALA A 11 25.05 -46.18 34.38
N ALA A 12 26.13 -45.39 34.41
CA ALA A 12 26.88 -44.73 33.31
C ALA A 12 26.44 -43.29 32.98
N GLY A 13 27.26 -42.24 33.09
CA GLY A 13 28.73 -42.13 33.16
C GLY A 13 29.35 -41.94 31.77
N GLY A 14 29.84 -40.73 31.46
CA GLY A 14 30.59 -40.45 30.23
C GLY A 14 30.92 -38.97 30.03
N THR A 15 32.20 -38.66 29.81
CA THR A 15 32.87 -37.36 29.93
C THR A 15 33.21 -36.65 28.60
N GLN A 16 33.47 -35.33 28.71
CA GLN A 16 34.35 -34.45 27.91
C GLN A 16 33.92 -33.96 26.50
N ALA A 17 33.82 -32.62 26.35
CA ALA A 17 34.40 -31.85 25.25
C ALA A 17 34.35 -30.33 25.55
N ALA A 18 35.44 -29.61 25.26
CA ALA A 18 35.54 -28.16 25.27
C ALA A 18 35.15 -27.57 23.90
N ALA A 19 34.51 -26.38 23.86
CA ALA A 19 34.67 -25.32 22.84
C ALA A 19 33.61 -24.21 23.01
N SER A 20 34.11 -22.96 23.09
CA SER A 20 33.58 -21.64 22.68
C SER A 20 32.10 -21.24 22.81
N PRO A 21 31.80 -19.94 23.06
CA PRO A 21 30.44 -19.42 23.05
C PRO A 21 29.88 -19.45 21.63
N ALA A 22 28.84 -20.25 21.41
CA ALA A 22 28.05 -20.15 20.20
C ALA A 22 27.23 -18.85 20.27
N ALA A 23 27.70 -17.83 19.54
CA ALA A 23 26.84 -16.78 19.05
C ALA A 23 25.77 -17.45 18.16
N VAL A 24 24.59 -17.70 18.72
CA VAL A 24 23.43 -18.04 17.90
C VAL A 24 22.78 -16.72 17.51
N ALA A 25 23.00 -16.42 16.24
CA ALA A 25 22.42 -15.36 15.47
C ALA A 25 20.99 -15.04 15.91
N GLY A 26 20.72 -13.75 16.11
CA GLY A 26 19.36 -13.24 16.12
C GLY A 26 18.69 -13.75 14.86
N SER A 27 17.72 -14.64 15.05
CA SER A 27 16.75 -14.98 14.02
C SER A 27 16.00 -13.68 13.77
N SER A 28 16.45 -12.91 12.79
CA SER A 28 15.60 -11.97 12.07
C SER A 28 14.55 -12.83 11.36
N ASN A 29 13.62 -13.37 12.15
CA ASN A 29 12.33 -13.75 11.65
C ASN A 29 11.70 -12.42 11.25
N SER A 30 11.95 -11.99 10.01
CA SER A 30 10.98 -11.20 9.27
C SER A 30 9.72 -12.05 9.32
N ALA A 31 8.89 -11.81 10.34
CA ALA A 31 7.61 -12.46 10.46
C ALA A 31 6.89 -12.09 9.17
N ALA A 32 6.80 -13.04 8.24
CA ALA A 32 6.00 -12.88 7.04
C ALA A 32 4.57 -12.75 7.53
N ILE A 33 4.13 -11.50 7.73
CA ILE A 33 2.76 -11.20 8.06
C ILE A 33 2.00 -11.48 6.76
N ASP A 34 1.38 -12.65 6.70
CA ASP A 34 0.43 -13.00 5.66
C ASP A 34 -0.86 -12.23 5.98
N VAL A 35 -1.19 -11.19 5.21
CA VAL A 35 -2.45 -10.44 5.41
C VAL A 35 -3.37 -10.69 4.25
N VAL A 36 -4.38 -11.44 4.62
CA VAL A 36 -5.63 -11.65 3.93
C VAL A 36 -6.40 -10.33 3.83
N HIS A 37 -6.99 -10.11 2.65
CA HIS A 37 -7.55 -8.87 2.14
C HIS A 37 -8.51 -8.16 3.10
N GLY A 38 -8.22 -6.89 3.40
CA GLY A 38 -9.17 -5.98 4.02
C GLY A 38 -10.04 -5.26 2.96
N PRO A 39 -11.21 -4.74 3.34
CA PRO A 39 -12.06 -3.94 2.45
C PRO A 39 -11.34 -2.66 2.00
N LEU A 40 -11.49 -2.32 0.71
CA LEU A 40 -11.03 -1.07 0.11
C LEU A 40 -11.68 0.12 0.84
N ASN A 41 -10.90 0.85 1.63
CA ASN A 41 -11.33 2.11 2.22
C ASN A 41 -10.74 3.26 1.42
N LEU A 42 -11.58 3.97 0.66
CA LEU A 42 -11.23 5.24 0.03
C LEU A 42 -11.33 6.37 1.06
N ILE A 43 -10.22 7.07 1.30
CA ILE A 43 -10.19 8.31 2.07
C ILE A 43 -9.93 9.46 1.09
N LEU A 44 -10.93 10.33 0.89
CA LEU A 44 -10.88 11.45 -0.05
C LEU A 44 -10.62 12.78 0.71
N PRO A 45 -9.43 13.40 0.61
CA PRO A 45 -9.28 14.83 0.89
C PRO A 45 -9.90 15.67 -0.25
N GLY A 46 -10.87 16.53 0.09
CA GLY A 46 -11.49 17.43 -0.88
C GLY A 46 -10.53 18.49 -1.39
N VAL A 47 -10.18 18.43 -2.67
CA VAL A 47 -9.64 19.58 -3.41
C VAL A 47 -10.69 19.94 -4.46
N GLU A 48 -11.60 20.86 -4.12
CA GLU A 48 -12.43 21.52 -5.12
C GLU A 48 -11.55 22.49 -5.91
N VAL A 49 -11.17 22.12 -7.13
CA VAL A 49 -10.61 23.08 -8.09
C VAL A 49 -11.72 23.55 -9.02
N GLY A 50 -12.64 24.35 -8.48
CA GLY A 50 -13.66 25.07 -9.23
C GLY A 50 -13.71 26.50 -8.73
N ASN A 51 -13.42 27.48 -9.58
CA ASN A 51 -13.61 28.90 -9.26
C ASN A 51 -15.10 29.25 -9.46
N PRO A 52 -15.87 29.66 -8.43
CA PRO A 52 -17.25 30.08 -8.60
C PRO A 52 -17.30 31.59 -8.77
N THR A 53 -17.17 32.08 -10.01
CA THR A 53 -17.57 33.45 -10.31
C THR A 53 -18.50 33.48 -11.52
N GLY A 54 -19.79 33.37 -11.22
CA GLY A 54 -20.85 34.05 -11.95
C GLY A 54 -21.20 33.50 -13.33
N GLY A 55 -22.25 32.69 -13.38
CA GLY A 55 -23.01 32.42 -14.59
C GLY A 55 -23.00 30.95 -14.95
N LEU A 56 -24.20 30.38 -14.97
CA LEU A 56 -24.57 29.08 -15.55
C LEU A 56 -23.58 28.59 -16.63
N ALA A 57 -22.60 27.78 -16.23
CA ALA A 57 -21.68 27.10 -17.14
C ALA A 57 -21.97 25.60 -17.02
N SER A 58 -22.52 25.07 -18.10
CA SER A 58 -22.98 23.70 -18.30
C SER A 58 -21.94 22.64 -17.94
N ALA A 59 -22.45 21.49 -17.48
CA ALA A 59 -22.04 20.09 -17.74
C ALA A 59 -20.96 19.83 -18.81
N ASP A 60 -19.78 20.43 -18.71
CA ASP A 60 -18.71 20.25 -19.71
C ASP A 60 -17.32 20.52 -19.11
N THR A 61 -17.18 20.48 -17.78
CA THR A 61 -15.91 20.67 -17.08
C THR A 61 -15.57 19.40 -16.30
N VAL A 62 -14.36 18.86 -16.51
CA VAL A 62 -13.90 17.70 -15.74
C VAL A 62 -13.43 18.20 -14.37
N THR A 63 -13.97 17.61 -13.30
CA THR A 63 -13.50 17.85 -11.93
C THR A 63 -12.65 16.67 -11.49
N ALA A 64 -11.51 16.93 -10.86
CA ALA A 64 -10.59 15.88 -10.39
C ALA A 64 -10.42 15.95 -8.87
N PHE A 65 -10.59 14.82 -8.19
CA PHE A 65 -10.38 14.66 -6.76
C PHE A 65 -9.23 13.70 -6.48
N HIS A 66 -8.49 13.98 -5.43
CA HIS A 66 -7.42 13.10 -4.94
C HIS A 66 -7.92 12.29 -3.76
N GLY A 67 -7.63 11.00 -3.77
CA GLY A 67 -7.96 10.04 -2.74
C GLY A 67 -6.80 9.12 -2.43
N PHE A 68 -6.96 8.37 -1.34
CA PHE A 68 -6.07 7.26 -1.01
C PHE A 68 -6.89 6.01 -0.74
N SER A 69 -6.63 4.97 -1.53
CA SER A 69 -7.23 3.65 -1.41
C SER A 69 -6.35 2.79 -0.52
N THR A 70 -6.86 2.43 0.66
CA THR A 70 -6.16 1.48 1.55
C THR A 70 -6.46 0.05 1.15
N PHE A 71 -5.42 -0.75 1.00
CA PHE A 71 -5.52 -2.18 0.67
C PHE A 71 -5.25 -3.08 1.88
N ARG A 72 -4.43 -2.57 2.81
CA ARG A 72 -3.99 -3.34 3.97
C ARG A 72 -3.91 -2.45 5.20
N SER A 73 -4.58 -2.87 6.28
CA SER A 73 -4.46 -2.24 7.60
C SER A 73 -3.69 -3.18 8.51
N ILE A 74 -2.58 -2.71 9.08
CA ILE A 74 -1.64 -3.49 9.87
C ILE A 74 -1.61 -2.89 11.27
N ARG A 75 -1.93 -3.70 12.28
CA ARG A 75 -1.80 -3.28 13.68
C ARG A 75 -0.35 -3.46 14.11
N ILE A 76 0.24 -2.41 14.67
CA ILE A 76 1.61 -2.40 15.17
C ILE A 76 1.55 -2.72 16.66
N GLU A 77 1.94 -3.94 17.03
CA GLU A 77 1.92 -4.42 18.42
C GLU A 77 3.25 -4.20 19.14
N SER A 78 4.33 -4.01 18.39
CA SER A 78 5.67 -3.77 18.89
C SER A 78 6.42 -2.83 17.95
N GLN A 79 7.30 -1.98 18.49
CA GLN A 79 8.07 -0.96 17.76
C GLN A 79 9.57 -1.25 17.89
N GLY A 80 10.36 -0.77 16.92
CA GLY A 80 11.83 -0.89 16.94
C GLY A 80 12.43 -1.85 15.91
N PHE A 81 11.63 -2.38 15.00
CA PHE A 81 12.07 -3.17 13.86
C PHE A 81 11.45 -2.63 12.57
N ASP A 82 12.10 -2.90 11.44
CA ASP A 82 11.58 -2.57 10.13
C ASP A 82 10.42 -3.51 9.79
N LEU A 83 9.33 -2.95 9.29
CA LEU A 83 8.17 -3.71 8.83
C LEU A 83 8.32 -3.95 7.33
N GLU A 84 8.36 -5.21 6.93
CA GLU A 84 8.31 -5.62 5.54
C GLU A 84 6.98 -6.35 5.28
N GLY A 85 6.45 -6.19 4.07
CA GLY A 85 5.25 -6.89 3.68
C GLY A 85 5.05 -6.91 2.17
N ARG A 86 4.06 -7.69 1.74
CA ARG A 86 3.66 -7.81 0.35
C ARG A 86 2.16 -7.59 0.22
N ILE A 87 1.74 -6.87 -0.80
CA ILE A 87 0.35 -6.66 -1.18
C ILE A 87 0.13 -7.46 -2.45
N GLN A 88 -0.69 -8.51 -2.35
CA GLN A 88 -1.08 -9.34 -3.49
C GLN A 88 -2.60 -9.37 -3.60
N GLY A 89 -3.12 -9.24 -4.82
CA GLY A 89 -4.54 -9.37 -5.06
C GLY A 89 -4.97 -8.89 -6.43
N ARG A 90 -6.27 -8.71 -6.59
CA ARG A 90 -6.87 -8.14 -7.77
C ARG A 90 -7.68 -6.91 -7.37
N LEU A 91 -7.45 -5.81 -8.05
CA LEU A 91 -8.17 -4.56 -7.89
C LEU A 91 -9.02 -4.32 -9.12
N ARG A 92 -10.30 -4.05 -8.92
CA ARG A 92 -11.17 -3.55 -9.98
C ARG A 92 -11.18 -2.02 -9.96
N THR A 93 -10.64 -1.39 -10.99
CA THR A 93 -10.51 0.07 -11.12
C THR A 93 -10.52 0.47 -12.59
N HIS A 94 -10.67 1.75 -12.92
CA HIS A 94 -10.46 2.23 -14.28
C HIS A 94 -8.96 2.29 -14.61
N ASN A 95 -8.58 2.14 -15.87
CA ASN A 95 -7.18 2.12 -16.26
C ASN A 95 -6.53 3.50 -16.10
N PHE A 96 -5.73 3.66 -15.04
CA PHE A 96 -5.00 4.91 -14.83
C PHE A 96 -3.98 5.18 -15.94
N GLU A 97 -3.47 4.15 -16.63
CA GLU A 97 -2.50 4.34 -17.72
C GLU A 97 -3.12 5.12 -18.88
N SER A 98 -4.40 4.88 -19.18
CA SER A 98 -5.15 5.67 -20.17
C SER A 98 -5.14 7.15 -19.82
N LEU A 99 -5.33 7.51 -18.53
CA LEU A 99 -5.25 8.90 -18.07
C LEU A 99 -3.85 9.49 -18.17
N TRP A 100 -2.81 8.70 -17.92
CA TRP A 100 -1.43 9.15 -18.04
C TRP A 100 -1.05 9.41 -19.49
N GLN A 101 -1.53 8.58 -20.42
CA GLN A 101 -1.31 8.74 -21.85
C GLN A 101 -1.90 10.05 -22.40
N VAL A 102 -3.01 10.55 -21.85
CA VAL A 102 -3.57 11.88 -22.22
C VAL A 102 -2.51 12.97 -22.15
N TYR A 103 -1.60 12.89 -21.19
CA TYR A 103 -0.54 13.88 -20.97
C TYR A 103 0.87 13.36 -21.31
N ASN A 104 0.96 12.22 -22.00
CA ASN A 104 2.21 11.56 -22.35
C ASN A 104 3.14 11.36 -21.13
N LEU A 105 2.56 10.95 -20.00
CA LEU A 105 3.29 10.67 -18.77
C LEU A 105 3.68 9.18 -18.71
N PRO A 106 4.90 8.83 -18.26
CA PRO A 106 5.25 7.44 -18.04
C PRO A 106 4.44 6.87 -16.89
N SER A 107 3.99 5.62 -17.00
CA SER A 107 3.14 4.93 -16.01
C SER A 107 3.79 4.79 -14.62
N SER A 108 5.10 5.01 -14.52
CA SER A 108 5.84 5.10 -13.26
C SER A 108 5.71 6.46 -12.55
N SER A 109 5.07 7.46 -13.17
CA SER A 109 4.91 8.79 -12.55
C SER A 109 3.80 8.76 -11.50
N GLY A 110 4.00 9.44 -10.38
CA GLY A 110 2.95 9.63 -9.37
C GLY A 110 1.86 10.59 -9.82
N TRP A 111 0.74 10.60 -9.09
CA TRP A 111 -0.44 11.45 -9.35
C TRP A 111 -0.13 12.95 -9.47
N SER A 112 0.87 13.44 -8.74
CA SER A 112 1.19 14.87 -8.66
C SER A 112 1.68 15.42 -10.00
N ALA A 113 2.40 14.59 -10.78
CA ALA A 113 2.79 14.91 -12.16
C ALA A 113 1.58 15.02 -13.08
N TRP A 114 0.60 14.14 -12.91
CA TRP A 114 -0.66 14.18 -13.65
C TRP A 114 -1.47 15.45 -13.33
N VAL A 115 -1.65 15.77 -12.05
CA VAL A 115 -2.38 16.98 -11.62
C VAL A 115 -1.73 18.26 -12.13
N PHE A 116 -0.40 18.31 -12.17
CA PHE A 116 0.31 19.45 -12.76
C PHE A 116 -0.03 19.65 -14.23
N LYS A 117 -0.12 18.57 -15.01
CA LYS A 117 -0.52 18.61 -16.43
C LYS A 117 -2.00 18.94 -16.61
N PHE A 118 -2.87 18.34 -15.81
CA PHE A 118 -4.29 18.64 -15.79
C PHE A 118 -4.59 20.13 -15.58
N LYS A 119 -3.87 20.78 -14.66
CA LYS A 119 -4.01 22.24 -14.42
C LYS A 119 -3.57 23.11 -15.61
N GLN A 120 -2.74 22.59 -16.50
CA GLN A 120 -2.28 23.29 -17.71
C GLN A 120 -3.19 23.04 -18.91
N ASP A 121 -3.99 21.98 -18.87
CA ASP A 121 -4.90 21.61 -19.95
C ASP A 121 -6.22 22.37 -19.83
N THR A 122 -6.37 23.40 -20.65
CA THR A 122 -7.56 24.25 -20.68
C THR A 122 -8.71 23.66 -21.49
N SER A 123 -8.45 22.69 -22.39
CA SER A 123 -9.47 22.15 -23.30
C SER A 123 -10.07 20.85 -22.77
N GLN A 124 -9.24 20.01 -22.15
CA GLN A 124 -9.57 18.70 -21.61
C GLN A 124 -10.29 17.78 -22.61
N SER A 125 -10.25 18.07 -23.92
CA SER A 125 -11.06 17.34 -24.90
C SER A 125 -10.65 15.87 -25.02
N VAL A 126 -9.34 15.61 -25.03
CA VAL A 126 -8.79 14.26 -25.01
C VAL A 126 -9.10 13.56 -23.68
N LEU A 127 -9.04 14.29 -22.56
CA LEU A 127 -9.38 13.74 -21.24
C LEU A 127 -10.85 13.32 -21.16
N LYS A 128 -11.77 14.12 -21.67
CA LYS A 128 -13.21 13.80 -21.73
C LYS A 128 -13.47 12.57 -22.60
N GLU A 129 -12.85 12.49 -23.77
CA GLU A 129 -12.99 11.32 -24.65
C GLU A 129 -12.44 10.05 -23.98
N THR A 130 -11.28 10.14 -23.32
CA THR A 130 -10.73 9.05 -22.51
C THR A 130 -11.68 8.68 -21.38
N PHE A 131 -12.23 9.66 -20.64
CA PHE A 131 -13.19 9.42 -19.58
C PHE A 131 -14.39 8.61 -20.06
N HIS A 132 -15.01 8.97 -21.19
CA HIS A 132 -16.18 8.25 -21.70
C HIS A 132 -15.87 6.83 -22.17
N ARG A 133 -14.70 6.61 -22.77
CA ARG A 133 -14.28 5.28 -23.27
C ARG A 133 -13.84 4.33 -22.17
N GLU A 134 -13.46 4.86 -21.02
CA GLU A 134 -12.81 4.07 -20.00
C GLU A 134 -13.76 3.07 -19.36
N GLU A 135 -13.30 1.83 -19.19
CA GLU A 135 -14.05 0.74 -18.58
C GLU A 135 -13.34 0.25 -17.31
N LEU A 136 -14.08 -0.41 -16.43
CA LEU A 136 -13.48 -1.07 -15.28
C LEU A 136 -12.64 -2.26 -15.74
N ILE A 137 -11.38 -2.25 -15.34
CA ILE A 137 -10.43 -3.34 -15.55
C ILE A 137 -10.11 -4.04 -14.23
N ASP A 138 -9.66 -5.28 -14.33
CA ASP A 138 -9.09 -6.04 -13.22
C ASP A 138 -7.56 -5.97 -13.29
N VAL A 139 -6.95 -5.24 -12.36
CA VAL A 139 -5.50 -5.11 -12.23
C VAL A 139 -5.01 -6.10 -11.17
N ASN A 140 -4.07 -6.98 -11.55
CA ASN A 140 -3.38 -7.79 -10.56
C ASN A 140 -2.31 -6.93 -9.88
N ILE A 141 -2.34 -6.90 -8.55
CA ILE A 141 -1.39 -6.17 -7.72
C ILE A 141 -0.45 -7.20 -7.11
N ASP A 142 0.84 -6.96 -7.25
CA ASP A 142 1.88 -7.72 -6.59
C ASP A 142 3.07 -6.81 -6.27
N ILE A 143 3.08 -6.25 -5.06
CA ILE A 143 4.03 -5.21 -4.66
C ILE A 143 4.55 -5.50 -3.26
N SER A 144 5.86 -5.42 -3.08
CA SER A 144 6.50 -5.45 -1.77
C SER A 144 6.64 -4.04 -1.21
N PHE A 145 6.57 -3.92 0.12
CA PHE A 145 6.78 -2.66 0.81
C PHE A 145 7.64 -2.83 2.06
N ARG A 146 8.36 -1.77 2.41
CA ARG A 146 9.16 -1.68 3.63
C ARG A 146 8.92 -0.35 4.33
N VAL A 147 8.73 -0.40 5.64
CA VAL A 147 8.60 0.77 6.52
C VAL A 147 9.66 0.67 7.61
N SER A 148 10.49 1.70 7.72
CA SER A 148 11.55 1.72 8.72
C SER A 148 11.00 1.80 10.15
N ALA A 149 11.71 1.22 11.11
CA ALA A 149 11.38 1.29 12.54
C ALA A 149 11.20 2.72 13.04
N ALA A 150 11.99 3.66 12.51
CA ALA A 150 11.93 5.08 12.87
C ALA A 150 10.60 5.72 12.47
N ALA A 151 10.05 5.35 11.31
CA ALA A 151 8.78 5.84 10.79
C ALA A 151 7.56 5.27 11.55
N LEU A 152 7.73 4.16 12.26
CA LEU A 152 6.67 3.51 13.04
C LEU A 152 6.55 4.01 14.48
N ARG A 153 7.36 4.98 14.90
CA ARG A 153 7.27 5.55 16.25
C ARG A 153 5.89 6.17 16.47
N ASN A 154 5.21 5.74 17.53
CA ASN A 154 3.83 6.14 17.86
C ASN A 154 2.77 5.77 16.83
N VAL A 155 3.08 4.89 15.87
CA VAL A 155 2.11 4.31 14.94
C VAL A 155 1.54 3.06 15.60
N SER A 156 0.21 3.00 15.71
CA SER A 156 -0.53 1.83 16.22
C SER A 156 -1.25 1.08 15.12
N THR A 157 -1.62 1.79 14.05
CA THR A 157 -2.23 1.21 12.85
C THR A 157 -1.58 1.85 11.63
N LEU A 158 -1.06 1.00 10.74
CA LEU A 158 -0.52 1.39 9.45
C LEU A 158 -1.47 0.98 8.33
N ARG A 159 -1.90 1.92 7.51
CA ARG A 159 -2.75 1.71 6.34
C ARG A 159 -1.91 1.85 5.08
N VAL A 160 -1.63 0.75 4.41
CA VAL A 160 -0.83 0.71 3.18
C VAL A 160 -1.74 0.63 1.97
N GLY A 161 -1.41 1.37 0.92
CA GLY A 161 -2.21 1.39 -0.29
C GLY A 161 -1.69 2.33 -1.37
N PHE A 162 -2.58 2.73 -2.27
CA PHE A 162 -2.26 3.52 -3.45
C PHE A 162 -3.14 4.76 -3.53
N GLU A 163 -2.62 5.81 -4.15
CA GLU A 163 -3.38 7.00 -4.47
C GLU A 163 -4.41 6.70 -5.55
N THR A 164 -5.53 7.41 -5.46
CA THR A 164 -6.67 7.28 -6.37
C THR A 164 -7.04 8.65 -6.90
N LEU A 165 -7.19 8.77 -8.20
CA LEU A 165 -7.79 9.92 -8.85
C LEU A 165 -9.25 9.61 -9.15
N ARG A 166 -10.16 10.44 -8.67
CA ARG A 166 -11.56 10.42 -9.08
C ARG A 166 -11.79 11.54 -10.06
N LEU A 167 -12.28 11.21 -11.24
CA LEU A 167 -12.76 12.20 -12.20
C LEU A 167 -14.29 12.24 -12.16
N GLU A 168 -14.84 13.44 -12.24
CA GLU A 168 -16.27 13.70 -12.40
C GLU A 168 -16.51 14.50 -13.67
N LEU A 169 -17.38 13.98 -14.53
CA LEU A 169 -17.80 14.60 -15.79
C LEU A 169 -19.27 14.21 -16.04
N ASP A 170 -20.10 15.19 -16.35
CA ASP A 170 -21.54 14.99 -16.67
C ASP A 170 -22.33 14.23 -15.59
N GLY A 171 -21.92 14.38 -14.32
CA GLY A 171 -22.52 13.68 -13.17
C GLY A 171 -22.12 12.21 -13.05
N GLU A 172 -21.27 11.69 -13.93
CA GLU A 172 -20.63 10.39 -13.81
C GLU A 172 -19.30 10.53 -13.07
N THR A 173 -18.98 9.56 -12.22
CA THR A 173 -17.70 9.51 -11.50
C THR A 173 -16.92 8.24 -11.84
N LYS A 174 -15.62 8.38 -12.10
CA LYS A 174 -14.71 7.25 -12.37
C LYS A 174 -13.48 7.33 -11.48
N ASP A 175 -13.21 6.22 -10.80
CA ASP A 175 -12.07 6.06 -9.89
C ASP A 175 -10.92 5.30 -10.57
N PHE A 176 -9.75 5.94 -10.58
CA PHE A 176 -8.51 5.47 -11.18
C PHE A 176 -7.47 5.30 -10.07
N THR A 177 -7.26 4.07 -9.64
CA THR A 177 -6.22 3.77 -8.65
C THR A 177 -4.88 3.66 -9.37
N VAL A 178 -3.90 4.43 -8.91
CA VAL A 178 -2.57 4.52 -9.53
C VAL A 178 -1.67 3.44 -8.91
N VAL A 179 -1.73 2.24 -9.48
CA VAL A 179 -0.97 1.08 -8.97
C VAL A 179 0.47 1.13 -9.50
N ASN A 180 1.27 2.04 -8.96
CA ASN A 180 2.72 2.11 -9.19
C ASN A 180 3.45 2.46 -7.89
N GLY A 181 4.77 2.27 -7.86
CA GLY A 181 5.57 2.55 -6.66
C GLY A 181 5.57 4.02 -6.25
N ALA A 182 5.46 4.95 -7.20
CA ALA A 182 5.48 6.39 -6.95
C ALA A 182 4.17 6.94 -6.36
N SER A 183 3.07 6.19 -6.48
CA SER A 183 1.76 6.48 -5.91
C SER A 183 1.37 5.50 -4.81
N GLY A 184 2.28 4.61 -4.43
CA GLY A 184 2.16 3.84 -3.20
C GLY A 184 2.40 4.73 -1.99
N GLY A 185 1.62 4.54 -0.93
CA GLY A 185 1.81 5.24 0.33
C GLY A 185 1.40 4.42 1.55
N ALA A 186 1.74 4.94 2.72
CA ALA A 186 1.24 4.43 3.98
C ALA A 186 0.73 5.58 4.85
N ARG A 187 -0.31 5.31 5.65
CA ARG A 187 -0.92 6.29 6.57
C ARG A 187 -1.06 5.72 7.97
N ASP A 188 -0.80 6.52 8.99
CA ASP A 188 -0.99 6.14 10.40
C ASP A 188 -2.49 6.11 10.79
N GLN A 189 -2.78 5.83 12.06
CA GLN A 189 -4.14 5.84 12.62
C GLN A 189 -4.87 7.20 12.51
N ASN A 190 -4.12 8.29 12.43
CA ASN A 190 -4.64 9.66 12.33
C ASN A 190 -4.77 10.12 10.87
N GLY A 191 -4.25 9.34 9.92
CA GLY A 191 -4.25 9.67 8.50
C GLY A 191 -3.01 10.44 8.04
N ASN A 192 -2.00 10.60 8.90
CA ASN A 192 -0.73 11.20 8.54
C ASN A 192 0.07 10.25 7.66
N GLU A 193 0.83 10.80 6.73
CA GLU A 193 1.72 10.03 5.87
C GLU A 193 2.86 9.39 6.68
N VAL A 194 3.12 8.12 6.40
CA VAL A 194 4.23 7.34 6.96
C VAL A 194 5.15 6.97 5.80
N PRO A 195 6.44 7.36 5.85
CA PRO A 195 7.40 7.00 4.81
C PRO A 195 7.46 5.48 4.61
N VAL A 196 7.29 5.06 3.37
CA VAL A 196 7.28 3.65 2.94
C VAL A 196 7.99 3.54 1.61
N GLU A 197 8.78 2.48 1.46
CA GLU A 197 9.45 2.12 0.22
C GLU A 197 8.62 1.02 -0.46
N PHE A 198 8.33 1.18 -1.75
CA PHE A 198 7.62 0.18 -2.54
C PHE A 198 8.52 -0.35 -3.66
N GLU A 199 8.52 -1.66 -3.83
CA GLU A 199 9.25 -2.36 -4.89
C GLU A 199 8.30 -3.30 -5.64
N PRO A 200 8.24 -3.24 -6.98
CA PRO A 200 7.57 -4.26 -7.78
C PRO A 200 8.23 -5.63 -7.53
N VAL A 201 7.42 -6.69 -7.50
CA VAL A 201 7.91 -8.07 -7.35
C VAL A 201 8.07 -8.77 -8.69
#